data_AF-A5WF38-F1
#
_entry.id   AF-A5WF38-F1
#
_cell.length_a   1.000
_cell.length_b   1.000
_cell.length_c   1.000
_cell.angle_alpha   90.00
_cell.angle_beta   90.00
_cell.angle_gamma   90.00
#
_symmetry.space_group_name_H-M   'P 1'
#
loop_
_entity.id
_entity.type
_entity.pdbx_description
1 polymer ?
#
loop_
_entity_poly.entity_id
_entity_poly.type
_entity_poly.pdbx_seq_one_letter_code
_entity_poly.pdbx_strand_id
1 'polypeptide(L)'
;MFAGWKKLFRSKIKDEDWGVDTLTVWYIALTDLGMTQDEFNQAKRKSLSLSWPPTAPADFLDLARAGKQSEYLDIQTAFETACRCAGMRGDVERDWRHPTVLETANRIGWGNLASAGNGFIKYFATVYEQVIIEHKNGANFEIPKTHRIEAPKPARLNDDSPIAQDWEKMKARFGVGRPRQETVEV
;
A
#
# COMPACT_ATOMS: atom_id res chain seq x y z
N MET A 1 19.44 23.40 -22.27
CA MET A 1 19.56 21.99 -21.81
C MET A 1 19.51 20.96 -22.93
N PHE A 2 18.52 21.02 -23.82
CA PHE A 2 18.29 20.02 -24.87
C PHE A 2 19.32 20.05 -26.02
N ALA A 3 19.90 21.21 -26.32
CA ALA A 3 20.93 21.38 -27.36
C ALA A 3 22.18 20.51 -27.12
N GLY A 4 22.58 20.31 -25.86
CA GLY A 4 23.71 19.44 -25.51
C GLY A 4 23.41 17.95 -25.69
N TRP A 5 22.15 17.54 -25.53
CA TRP A 5 21.71 16.16 -25.79
C TRP A 5 21.65 15.87 -27.30
N LYS A 6 21.11 16.80 -28.10
CA LYS A 6 21.10 16.71 -29.57
C LYS A 6 22.52 16.55 -30.15
N LYS A 7 23.50 17.27 -29.59
CA LYS A 7 24.91 17.16 -30.01
C LYS A 7 25.52 15.76 -29.77
N LEU A 8 25.03 15.03 -28.77
CA LEU A 8 25.53 13.70 -28.39
C LEU A 8 24.96 12.57 -29.26
N PHE A 9 23.75 12.73 -29.80
CA PHE A 9 23.12 11.74 -30.69
C PHE A 9 23.28 12.05 -32.17
N ARG A 10 23.91 13.19 -32.53
CA ARG A 10 24.14 13.61 -33.92
C ARG A 10 24.89 12.55 -34.75
N SER A 11 25.78 11.77 -34.14
CA SER A 11 26.50 10.70 -34.84
C SER A 11 25.70 9.40 -35.02
N LYS A 12 24.58 9.25 -34.29
CA LYS A 12 23.72 8.05 -34.31
C LYS A 12 22.44 8.23 -35.13
N ILE A 13 22.14 9.46 -35.56
CA ILE A 13 20.97 9.78 -36.37
C ILE A 13 21.43 9.86 -37.82
N LYS A 14 21.06 8.85 -38.61
CA LYS A 14 21.24 8.89 -40.08
C LYS A 14 20.15 9.76 -40.67
N ASP A 15 20.59 10.75 -41.42
CA ASP A 15 19.83 11.72 -42.19
C ASP A 15 18.90 12.66 -41.43
N GLU A 16 18.80 13.83 -42.05
CA GLU A 16 18.15 15.06 -41.62
C GLU A 16 16.72 14.83 -41.15
N ASP A 17 16.42 15.11 -39.88
CA ASP A 17 15.42 16.11 -39.50
C ASP A 17 15.14 16.06 -38.00
N TRP A 18 15.92 16.83 -37.25
CA TRP A 18 15.39 17.40 -36.02
C TRP A 18 15.49 18.90 -36.23
N GLY A 19 14.48 19.48 -36.88
CA GLY A 19 14.36 20.92 -37.04
C GLY A 19 14.45 21.63 -35.68
N VAL A 20 14.71 22.94 -35.69
CA VAL A 20 14.65 23.76 -34.47
C VAL A 20 13.28 23.61 -33.79
N ASP A 21 12.23 23.38 -34.57
CA ASP A 21 10.86 23.16 -34.11
C ASP A 21 10.70 21.93 -33.22
N THR A 22 11.43 20.83 -33.49
CA THR A 22 11.31 19.60 -32.69
C THR A 22 11.84 19.79 -31.27
N LEU A 23 12.84 20.66 -31.08
CA LEU A 23 13.35 21.02 -29.76
C LEU A 23 12.32 21.81 -28.95
N THR A 24 11.63 22.75 -29.61
CA THR A 24 10.57 23.55 -29.01
C THR A 24 9.38 22.67 -28.65
N VAL A 25 8.96 21.77 -29.55
CA VAL A 25 7.88 20.80 -29.32
C VAL A 25 8.21 19.86 -28.16
N TRP A 26 9.44 19.35 -28.08
CA TRP A 26 9.85 18.51 -26.95
C TRP A 26 9.93 19.29 -25.64
N TYR A 27 10.41 20.53 -25.68
CA TYR A 27 10.47 21.36 -24.48
C TYR A 27 9.07 21.67 -23.94
N ILE A 28 8.13 22.03 -24.82
CA ILE A 28 6.71 22.24 -24.45
C ILE A 28 6.13 20.93 -23.91
N ALA A 29 6.26 19.83 -24.63
CA ALA A 29 5.71 18.54 -24.21
C ALA A 29 6.28 18.05 -22.86
N LEU A 30 7.58 18.21 -22.61
CA LEU A 30 8.19 17.83 -21.33
C LEU A 30 7.78 18.77 -20.19
N THR A 31 7.54 20.05 -20.49
CA THR A 31 7.02 21.01 -19.51
C THR A 31 5.57 20.69 -19.16
N ASP A 32 4.73 20.39 -20.16
CA ASP A 32 3.33 19.96 -19.97
C ASP A 32 3.24 18.64 -19.20
N LEU A 33 4.19 17.73 -19.41
CA LEU A 33 4.32 16.48 -18.65
C LEU A 33 4.87 16.67 -17.22
N GLY A 34 5.19 17.91 -16.81
CA GLY A 34 5.65 18.24 -15.48
C GLY A 34 7.06 17.72 -15.17
N MET A 35 7.92 17.58 -16.17
CA MET A 35 9.27 17.06 -15.98
C MET A 35 10.13 18.06 -15.18
N THR A 36 10.70 17.59 -14.08
CA THR A 36 11.61 18.40 -13.26
C THR A 36 13.03 18.43 -13.84
N GLN A 37 13.81 19.43 -13.43
CA GLN A 37 15.20 19.59 -13.89
C GLN A 37 16.10 18.40 -13.54
N ASP A 38 15.86 17.77 -12.39
CA ASP A 38 16.61 16.60 -11.93
C ASP A 38 16.23 15.34 -12.70
N GLU A 39 14.94 15.16 -12.99
CA GLU A 39 14.46 14.09 -13.87
C GLU A 39 15.07 14.23 -15.26
N PHE A 40 15.16 15.45 -15.78
CA PHE A 40 15.81 15.72 -17.07
C PHE A 40 17.27 15.27 -17.07
N ASN A 41 18.03 15.59 -16.03
CA ASN A 41 19.44 15.20 -15.91
C ASN A 41 19.60 13.68 -15.75
N GLN A 42 18.67 13.01 -15.06
CA GLN A 42 18.65 11.55 -14.92
C GLN A 42 18.32 10.85 -16.23
N ALA A 43 17.24 11.26 -16.91
CA ALA A 43 16.90 10.76 -18.25
C ALA A 43 18.03 10.99 -19.24
N LYS A 44 18.67 12.17 -19.20
CA LYS A 44 19.84 12.46 -20.03
C LYS A 44 20.94 11.43 -19.79
N ARG A 45 21.32 11.15 -18.54
CA ARG A 45 22.36 10.14 -18.22
C ARG A 45 21.97 8.73 -18.69
N LYS A 46 20.73 8.30 -18.45
CA LYS A 46 20.24 6.97 -18.85
C LYS A 46 20.07 6.83 -20.37
N SER A 47 19.73 7.91 -21.06
CA SER A 47 19.67 7.90 -22.52
C SER A 47 21.04 7.63 -23.14
N LEU A 48 22.14 8.04 -22.49
CA LEU A 48 23.50 7.78 -22.98
C LEU A 48 23.87 6.29 -22.99
N SER A 49 23.26 5.49 -22.10
CA SER A 49 23.44 4.03 -22.09
C SER A 49 22.58 3.30 -23.11
N LEU A 50 21.67 3.97 -23.81
CA LEU A 50 20.83 3.34 -24.83
C LEU A 50 21.54 3.27 -26.19
N SER A 51 21.26 2.18 -26.92
CA SER A 51 21.73 2.01 -28.29
C SER A 51 21.13 3.08 -29.21
N TRP A 52 19.83 3.37 -29.02
CA TRP A 52 19.03 4.33 -29.80
C TRP A 52 18.48 5.47 -28.91
N PRO A 53 18.33 6.69 -29.46
CA PRO A 53 17.68 7.77 -28.73
C PRO A 53 16.19 7.48 -28.52
N PRO A 54 15.59 7.92 -27.40
CA PRO A 54 14.16 7.87 -27.20
C PRO A 54 13.42 8.66 -28.30
N THR A 55 12.35 8.07 -28.80
CA THR A 55 11.58 8.54 -29.96
C THR A 55 10.50 9.55 -29.60
N ALA A 56 9.99 9.52 -28.36
CA ALA A 56 9.00 10.47 -27.86
C ALA A 56 9.42 11.13 -26.53
N PRO A 57 8.90 12.34 -26.22
CA PRO A 57 9.07 12.98 -24.91
C PRO A 57 8.60 12.09 -23.74
N ALA A 58 7.52 11.31 -23.95
CA ALA A 58 7.02 10.36 -22.97
C ALA A 58 8.05 9.27 -22.65
N ASP A 59 8.66 8.66 -23.67
CA ASP A 59 9.75 7.68 -23.49
C ASP A 59 10.93 8.27 -22.71
N PHE A 60 11.23 9.55 -22.93
CA PHE A 60 12.30 10.25 -22.23
C PHE A 60 11.98 10.47 -20.75
N LEU A 61 10.72 10.81 -20.44
CA LEU A 61 10.23 10.90 -19.07
C LEU A 61 10.22 9.54 -18.38
N ASP A 62 9.80 8.50 -19.10
CA ASP A 62 9.82 7.14 -18.62
C ASP A 62 11.24 6.67 -18.33
N LEU A 63 12.26 7.10 -19.08
CA LEU A 63 13.65 6.83 -18.74
C LEU A 63 14.09 7.52 -17.43
N ALA A 64 13.66 8.75 -17.16
CA ALA A 64 13.91 9.39 -15.87
C ALA A 64 13.30 8.56 -14.74
N ARG A 65 12.06 8.11 -14.93
CA ARG A 65 11.24 7.43 -13.93
C ARG A 65 11.51 5.92 -13.84
N ALA A 66 12.08 5.29 -14.85
CA ALA A 66 12.44 3.88 -14.91
C ALA A 66 13.55 3.59 -13.89
N GLY A 67 13.18 3.00 -12.76
CA GLY A 67 14.09 2.75 -11.64
C GLY A 67 13.80 3.58 -10.39
N LYS A 68 12.90 4.58 -10.46
CA LYS A 68 12.10 4.92 -9.28
C LYS A 68 11.04 3.82 -9.18
N GLN A 69 11.38 2.70 -8.56
CA GLN A 69 10.34 1.89 -7.93
C GLN A 69 9.60 2.87 -7.04
N SER A 70 8.35 3.17 -7.40
CA SER A 70 7.50 4.00 -6.56
C SER A 70 7.55 3.38 -5.17
N GLU A 71 8.04 4.13 -4.19
CA GLU A 71 8.02 3.76 -2.77
C GLU A 71 6.61 3.29 -2.38
N TYR A 72 5.61 3.84 -3.05
CA TYR A 72 4.19 3.55 -2.89
C TYR A 72 3.71 2.47 -3.86
N LEU A 73 2.82 1.61 -3.38
CA LEU A 73 2.12 0.62 -4.19
C LEU A 73 1.26 1.30 -5.26
N ASP A 74 1.02 0.59 -6.37
CA ASP A 74 -0.01 0.99 -7.32
C ASP A 74 -1.38 1.02 -6.61
N ILE A 75 -2.28 1.91 -7.06
CA ILE A 75 -3.60 2.13 -6.46
C ILE A 75 -4.40 0.84 -6.39
N GLN A 76 -4.37 0.01 -7.44
CA GLN A 76 -5.11 -1.25 -7.49
C GLN A 76 -4.58 -2.22 -6.43
N THR A 77 -3.27 -2.44 -6.40
CA THR A 77 -2.62 -3.31 -5.42
C THR A 77 -2.79 -2.79 -4.00
N ALA A 78 -2.71 -1.48 -3.79
CA ALA A 78 -2.95 -0.83 -2.50
C ALA A 78 -4.39 -1.05 -2.03
N PHE A 79 -5.38 -0.89 -2.91
CA PHE A 79 -6.78 -1.12 -2.61
C PHE A 79 -7.06 -2.58 -2.26
N GLU A 80 -6.56 -3.52 -3.07
CA GLU A 80 -6.74 -4.95 -2.81
C GLU A 80 -6.08 -5.38 -1.49
N THR A 81 -4.88 -4.85 -1.22
CA THR A 81 -4.18 -5.09 0.05
C THR A 81 -5.00 -4.54 1.22
N ALA A 82 -5.54 -3.33 1.10
CA ALA A 82 -6.35 -2.71 2.14
C ALA A 82 -7.65 -3.48 2.40
N CYS A 83 -8.39 -3.87 1.35
CA CYS A 83 -9.62 -4.64 1.48
C CYS A 83 -9.37 -6.01 2.11
N ARG A 84 -8.32 -6.71 1.66
CA ARG A 84 -7.90 -8.00 2.21
C ARG A 84 -7.58 -7.88 3.70
N CYS A 85 -6.72 -6.94 4.09
CA CYS A 85 -6.30 -6.76 5.47
C CYS A 85 -7.45 -6.30 6.39
N ALA A 86 -8.32 -5.42 5.90
CA ALA A 86 -9.50 -4.96 6.61
C ALA A 86 -10.55 -6.07 6.82
N GLY A 87 -10.68 -7.00 5.86
CA GLY A 87 -11.58 -8.14 5.93
C GLY A 87 -11.15 -9.27 6.88
N MET A 88 -9.88 -9.30 7.32
CA MET A 88 -9.39 -10.32 8.25
C MET A 88 -10.00 -10.14 9.64
N ARG A 89 -10.62 -11.20 10.17
CA ARG A 89 -11.22 -11.24 11.52
C ARG A 89 -10.29 -11.96 12.51
N GLY A 90 -10.32 -11.51 13.76
CA GLY A 90 -9.48 -12.03 14.84
C GLY A 90 -8.09 -11.39 14.91
N ASP A 91 -7.26 -11.90 15.82
CA ASP A 91 -5.87 -11.48 16.04
C ASP A 91 -4.94 -12.10 15.00
N VAL A 92 -5.13 -11.71 13.74
CA VAL A 92 -4.26 -12.09 12.62
C VAL A 92 -3.31 -10.94 12.31
N GLU A 93 -2.03 -11.27 12.12
CA GLU A 93 -1.03 -10.31 11.66
C GLU A 93 -1.38 -9.86 10.22
N ARG A 94 -1.50 -8.54 10.04
CA ARG A 94 -1.93 -7.94 8.76
C ARG A 94 -0.72 -7.39 8.03
N ASP A 95 -0.39 -7.99 6.90
CA ASP A 95 0.61 -7.47 5.97
C ASP A 95 0.04 -6.32 5.13
N TRP A 96 0.13 -5.10 5.67
CA TRP A 96 -0.28 -3.88 4.99
C TRP A 96 0.67 -3.45 3.87
N ARG A 97 1.86 -4.06 3.77
CA ARG A 97 2.95 -3.79 2.81
C ARG A 97 3.57 -2.40 2.83
N HIS A 98 2.78 -1.35 3.07
CA HIS A 98 3.25 0.03 3.15
C HIS A 98 2.43 0.83 4.17
N PRO A 99 3.04 1.69 5.00
CA PRO A 99 2.33 2.47 6.01
C PRO A 99 1.22 3.36 5.45
N THR A 100 1.39 3.91 4.25
CA THR A 100 0.36 4.72 3.59
C THR A 100 -0.92 3.94 3.27
N VAL A 101 -0.83 2.62 3.07
CA VAL A 101 -2.01 1.77 2.83
C VAL A 101 -2.80 1.61 4.12
N LEU A 102 -2.12 1.36 5.25
CA LEU A 102 -2.75 1.31 6.56
C LEU A 102 -3.39 2.65 6.92
N GLU A 103 -2.68 3.76 6.72
CA GLU A 103 -3.20 5.08 7.05
C GLU A 103 -4.44 5.42 6.20
N THR A 104 -4.40 5.10 4.90
CA THR A 104 -5.56 5.25 4.02
C THR A 104 -6.73 4.40 4.51
N ALA A 105 -6.47 3.17 4.96
CA ALA A 105 -7.49 2.32 5.55
C ALA A 105 -8.05 2.88 6.87
N ASN A 106 -7.22 3.52 7.70
CA ASN A 106 -7.66 4.17 8.92
C ASN A 106 -8.60 5.35 8.64
N ARG A 107 -8.29 6.17 7.63
CA ARG A 107 -9.12 7.33 7.23
C ARG A 107 -10.47 6.93 6.64
N ILE A 108 -10.48 5.87 5.83
CA ILE A 108 -11.70 5.36 5.20
C ILE A 108 -12.55 4.54 6.19
N GLY A 109 -11.89 3.83 7.10
CA GLY A 109 -12.49 2.88 8.02
C GLY A 109 -12.44 1.45 7.48
N TRP A 110 -11.99 0.53 8.33
CA TRP A 110 -11.78 -0.87 7.95
C TRP A 110 -13.09 -1.57 7.60
N GLY A 111 -14.19 -1.24 8.28
CA GLY A 111 -15.51 -1.82 7.99
C GLY A 111 -15.97 -1.53 6.56
N ASN A 112 -15.77 -0.30 6.08
CA ASN A 112 -16.13 0.10 4.72
C ASN A 112 -15.30 -0.65 3.68
N LEU A 113 -13.99 -0.80 3.93
CA LEU A 113 -13.07 -1.52 3.04
C LEU A 113 -13.29 -3.02 3.03
N ALA A 114 -13.69 -3.62 4.15
CA ALA A 114 -13.99 -5.06 4.22
C ALA A 114 -15.17 -5.46 3.31
N SER A 115 -16.10 -4.54 3.05
CA SER A 115 -17.24 -4.71 2.14
C SER A 115 -17.07 -4.02 0.78
N ALA A 116 -15.92 -3.41 0.52
CA ALA A 116 -15.73 -2.60 -0.68
C ALA A 116 -15.53 -3.47 -1.93
N GLY A 117 -16.23 -3.11 -3.00
CA GLY A 117 -16.00 -3.64 -4.35
C GLY A 117 -15.28 -2.63 -5.25
N ASN A 118 -15.01 -3.02 -6.50
CA ASN A 118 -14.22 -2.21 -7.44
C ASN A 118 -14.77 -0.79 -7.69
N GLY A 119 -16.08 -0.56 -7.51
CA GLY A 119 -16.67 0.78 -7.63
C GLY A 119 -16.13 1.79 -6.59
N PHE A 120 -15.58 1.30 -5.48
CA PHE A 120 -15.03 2.12 -4.39
C PHE A 120 -13.58 2.56 -4.64
N ILE A 121 -12.91 1.98 -5.64
CA ILE A 121 -11.50 2.27 -5.97
C ILE A 121 -11.27 3.75 -6.23
N LYS A 122 -12.20 4.44 -6.89
CA LYS A 122 -12.06 5.87 -7.18
C LYS A 122 -11.96 6.71 -5.91
N TYR A 123 -12.78 6.41 -4.91
CA TYR A 123 -12.73 7.11 -3.62
C TYR A 123 -11.48 6.69 -2.82
N PHE A 124 -11.10 5.42 -2.87
CA PHE A 124 -9.85 4.97 -2.27
C PHE A 124 -8.65 5.71 -2.87
N ALA A 125 -8.59 5.85 -4.20
CA ALA A 125 -7.52 6.51 -4.92
C ALA A 125 -7.34 7.96 -4.45
N THR A 126 -8.43 8.73 -4.30
CA THR A 126 -8.33 10.14 -3.87
C THR A 126 -7.74 10.27 -2.47
N VAL A 127 -8.14 9.39 -1.54
CA VAL A 127 -7.58 9.40 -0.18
C VAL A 127 -6.13 8.91 -0.18
N TYR A 128 -5.83 7.85 -0.96
CA TYR A 128 -4.49 7.29 -1.05
C TYR A 128 -3.47 8.30 -1.60
N GLU A 129 -3.83 9.05 -2.64
CA GLU A 129 -3.00 10.12 -3.20
C GLU A 129 -2.70 11.23 -2.18
N GLN A 130 -3.71 11.64 -1.39
CA GLN A 130 -3.52 12.62 -0.31
C GLN A 130 -2.53 12.11 0.74
N VAL A 131 -2.69 10.85 1.18
CA VAL A 131 -1.78 10.22 2.16
C VAL A 131 -0.36 10.11 1.61
N ILE A 132 -0.18 9.81 0.32
CA ILE A 132 1.13 9.81 -0.33
C ILE A 132 1.76 11.21 -0.30
N ILE A 133 0.99 12.26 -0.61
CA ILE A 133 1.49 13.65 -0.59
C ILE A 133 1.93 14.03 0.83
N GLU A 134 1.14 13.69 1.84
CA GLU A 134 1.48 13.94 3.24
C GLU A 134 2.74 13.19 3.68
N HIS A 135 2.86 11.91 3.31
CA HIS A 135 4.05 11.11 3.58
C HIS A 135 5.30 11.74 2.94
N LYS A 136 5.19 12.18 1.68
CA LYS A 136 6.26 12.89 0.97
C LYS A 136 6.63 14.22 1.62
N ASN A 137 5.68 14.88 2.26
CA ASN A 137 5.89 16.11 3.01
C ASN A 137 6.47 15.88 4.43
N GLY A 138 6.78 14.62 4.77
CA GLY A 138 7.43 14.25 6.03
C GLY A 138 6.49 13.76 7.13
N ALA A 139 5.21 13.48 6.82
CA ALA A 139 4.34 12.79 7.77
C ALA A 139 4.85 11.36 7.99
N ASN A 140 5.08 11.00 9.26
CA ASN A 140 5.51 9.65 9.61
C ASN A 140 4.29 8.78 9.93
N PHE A 141 4.07 7.74 9.12
CA PHE A 141 3.03 6.74 9.37
C PHE A 141 3.71 5.47 9.87
N GLU A 142 3.35 5.00 11.05
CA GLU A 142 3.88 3.77 11.63
C GLU A 142 2.83 2.67 11.60
N ILE A 143 3.22 1.49 11.12
CA ILE A 143 2.41 0.29 11.30
C ILE A 143 2.63 -0.17 12.73
N PRO A 144 1.59 -0.19 13.60
CA PRO A 144 1.77 -0.59 14.98
C PRO A 144 2.32 -2.00 15.04
N LYS A 145 3.48 -2.17 15.67
CA LYS A 145 3.96 -3.49 16.07
C LYS A 145 2.99 -4.00 17.12
N THR A 146 2.42 -5.18 16.93
CA THR A 146 1.50 -5.81 17.88
C THR A 146 2.24 -6.11 19.18
N HIS A 147 2.24 -5.15 20.11
CA HIS A 147 2.64 -5.40 21.49
C HIS A 147 1.51 -6.15 22.18
N ARG A 148 1.62 -7.47 22.16
CA ARG A 148 0.78 -8.38 22.94
C ARG A 148 0.92 -7.98 24.42
N ILE A 149 -0.10 -7.34 24.99
CA ILE A 149 -0.25 -7.30 26.44
C ILE A 149 -0.63 -8.73 26.80
N GLU A 150 0.30 -9.48 27.42
CA GLU A 150 -0.05 -10.76 28.01
C GLU A 150 -1.23 -10.52 28.95
N ALA A 151 -2.39 -11.09 28.62
CA ALA A 151 -3.51 -11.07 29.53
C ALA A 151 -3.02 -11.68 30.85
N PRO A 152 -3.18 -11.01 32.01
CA PRO A 152 -2.83 -11.61 33.28
C PRO A 152 -3.56 -12.95 33.33
N LYS A 153 -2.80 -14.05 33.56
CA LYS A 153 -3.35 -15.39 33.74
C LYS A 153 -4.59 -15.26 34.63
N PRO A 154 -5.76 -15.78 34.24
CA PRO A 154 -6.89 -15.77 35.14
C PRO A 154 -6.43 -16.43 36.43
N ALA A 155 -6.41 -15.66 37.51
CA ALA A 155 -6.12 -16.19 38.83
C ALA A 155 -7.11 -17.34 39.01
N ARG A 156 -6.59 -18.57 39.13
CA ARG A 156 -7.43 -19.71 39.50
C ARG A 156 -8.16 -19.27 40.76
N LEU A 157 -9.49 -19.20 40.70
CA LEU A 157 -10.29 -19.01 41.90
C LEU A 157 -9.86 -20.11 42.86
N ASN A 158 -9.30 -19.73 44.01
CA ASN A 158 -8.99 -20.69 45.06
C ASN A 158 -10.31 -21.41 45.39
N ASP A 159 -10.31 -22.74 45.31
CA ASP A 159 -11.49 -23.60 45.49
C ASP A 159 -12.15 -23.46 46.87
N ASP A 160 -11.51 -22.74 47.81
CA ASP A 160 -12.02 -22.43 49.14
C ASP A 160 -12.87 -21.14 49.21
N SER A 161 -13.15 -20.49 48.07
CA SER A 161 -14.02 -19.31 48.04
C SER A 161 -15.48 -19.69 48.34
N PRO A 162 -16.20 -18.97 49.22
CA PRO A 162 -17.62 -19.21 49.52
C PRO A 162 -18.51 -19.23 48.27
N ILE A 163 -18.10 -18.50 47.22
CA ILE A 163 -18.80 -18.39 45.94
C ILE A 163 -18.70 -19.70 45.14
N ALA A 164 -17.58 -20.43 45.23
CA ALA A 164 -17.41 -21.72 44.56
C ALA A 164 -18.30 -22.80 45.20
N GLN A 165 -18.44 -22.78 46.53
CA GLN A 165 -19.36 -23.66 47.25
C GLN A 165 -20.82 -23.34 46.96
N ASP A 166 -21.17 -22.06 46.78
CA ASP A 166 -22.52 -21.64 46.43
C ASP A 166 -22.89 -22.02 44.99
N TRP A 167 -21.92 -21.97 44.07
CA TRP A 167 -22.06 -22.42 42.69
C TRP A 167 -22.30 -23.94 42.58
N GLU A 168 -21.60 -24.75 43.37
CA GLU A 168 -21.82 -26.21 43.43
C GLU A 168 -23.20 -26.56 44.02
N LYS A 169 -23.63 -25.84 45.08
CA LYS A 169 -25.00 -25.98 45.59
C LYS A 169 -26.04 -25.60 44.55
N MET A 170 -25.78 -24.58 43.73
CA MET A 170 -26.66 -24.17 42.63
C MET A 170 -26.75 -25.26 41.55
N LYS A 171 -25.63 -25.85 41.11
CA LYS A 171 -25.63 -26.96 40.14
C LYS A 171 -26.42 -28.16 40.64
N ALA A 172 -26.23 -28.53 41.91
CA ALA A 172 -26.97 -29.64 42.54
C ALA A 172 -28.48 -29.38 42.60
N ARG A 173 -28.88 -28.12 42.81
CA ARG A 173 -30.29 -27.70 42.94
C ARG A 173 -31.02 -27.58 41.60
N PHE A 174 -30.30 -27.23 40.53
CA PHE A 174 -30.87 -27.02 39.20
C PHE A 174 -30.54 -28.13 38.19
N GLY A 175 -29.82 -29.19 38.60
CA GLY A 175 -29.54 -30.36 37.76
C GLY A 175 -28.66 -30.07 36.53
N VAL A 176 -27.96 -28.94 36.52
CA VAL A 176 -27.11 -28.53 35.39
C VAL A 176 -25.78 -29.26 35.51
N GLY A 177 -25.62 -30.34 34.75
CA GLY A 177 -24.36 -31.10 34.67
C GLY A 177 -24.45 -32.61 34.50
N ARG A 178 -25.62 -33.22 34.24
CA ARG A 178 -25.64 -34.65 33.85
C ARG A 178 -25.21 -34.80 32.39
N PRO A 179 -24.14 -35.55 32.07
CA PRO A 179 -23.84 -35.91 30.70
C PRO A 179 -24.94 -36.83 30.16
N ARG A 180 -25.26 -36.66 28.88
CA ARG A 180 -26.19 -37.50 28.11
C ARG A 180 -25.64 -38.93 28.13
N GLN A 181 -26.38 -39.90 28.66
CA GLN A 181 -26.05 -41.32 28.50
C GLN A 181 -26.27 -41.67 27.03
N GLU A 182 -25.19 -41.96 26.30
CA GLU A 182 -25.28 -42.64 25.00
C GLU A 182 -25.75 -44.07 25.24
N THR A 183 -26.96 -44.37 24.78
CA THR A 183 -27.48 -45.74 24.69
C THR A 183 -26.73 -46.47 23.58
N VAL A 184 -25.94 -47.47 23.96
CA VAL A 184 -25.42 -48.49 23.05
C VAL A 184 -26.42 -49.64 23.06
N GLU A 185 -27.19 -49.82 21.97
CA GLU A 185 -27.99 -51.03 21.74
C GLU A 185 -27.10 -52.14 21.16
N VAL A 186 -27.33 -53.36 21.64
CA VAL A 186 -26.69 -54.63 21.25
C VAL A 186 -27.52 -55.33 20.18
#